data_AF-A0A3C0A9Q4-F1
#
_entry.id   AF-A0A3C0A9Q4-F1
#
_cell.length_a   1.000
_cell.length_b   1.000
_cell.length_c   1.000
_cell.angle_alpha   90.00
_cell.angle_beta   90.00
_cell.angle_gamma   90.00
#
_symmetry.space_group_name_H-M   'P 1'
#
loop_
_entity.id
_entity.type
_entity.pdbx_description
1 polymer ?
#
loop_
_entity_poly.entity_id
_entity_poly.type
_entity_poly.pdbx_seq_one_letter_code
_entity_poly.pdbx_strand_id
1 'polypeptide(L)'
;AENINLAASRVRALVVAGEPGGNIEATKLRIGQAWGARVFDHWGMTEIGALGIEPLESPGSLNILETECIAEIVNSDTLEPVSPGEQGELIITNLGRIGSPLIRYRTGDLVSEDTSPCPSGRALLRLQGGILGRADDMVIIRGNNVFPSSLEAILRTFDRIAEYRIEVRTIRSMQHMKIELEPTDSAAADPQRLVREVSHAIKDKLNFNAEVVTVAPGALPRFELKGRRFFKLD
;
A
#
# COMPACT_ATOMS: atom_id res chain seq x y z
N ALA A 1 4.28 -16.53 22.27
CA ALA A 1 4.24 -15.26 23.02
C ALA A 1 2.94 -14.57 22.63
N GLU A 2 1.84 -14.52 23.38
CA GLU A 2 1.60 -14.63 24.83
C GLU A 2 0.33 -15.45 25.14
N ASN A 3 -0.08 -16.37 24.24
CA ASN A 3 -1.31 -17.17 24.36
C ASN A 3 -2.60 -16.34 24.47
N ILE A 4 -2.59 -15.13 23.91
CA ILE A 4 -3.73 -14.21 23.88
C ILE A 4 -4.59 -14.56 22.66
N ASN A 5 -5.86 -14.87 22.89
CA ASN A 5 -6.84 -14.97 21.83
C ASN A 5 -7.27 -13.57 21.40
N LEU A 6 -6.63 -13.04 20.35
CA LEU A 6 -6.87 -11.69 19.83
C LEU A 6 -8.34 -11.48 19.44
N ALA A 7 -8.94 -12.45 18.75
CA ALA A 7 -10.33 -12.39 18.30
C ALA A 7 -11.36 -12.41 19.45
N ALA A 8 -11.01 -13.00 20.59
CA ALA A 8 -11.85 -12.97 21.80
C ALA A 8 -11.57 -11.75 22.70
N SER A 9 -10.67 -10.85 22.28
CA SER A 9 -10.38 -9.64 23.04
C SER A 9 -11.55 -8.64 22.97
N ARG A 10 -11.49 -7.58 23.79
CA ARG A 10 -12.46 -6.47 23.74
C ARG A 10 -12.11 -5.41 22.69
N VAL A 11 -11.07 -5.62 21.88
CA VAL A 11 -10.67 -4.68 20.84
C VAL A 11 -11.73 -4.71 19.74
N ARG A 12 -12.22 -3.52 19.36
CA ARG A 12 -13.27 -3.37 18.34
C ARG A 12 -12.79 -2.62 17.10
N ALA A 13 -11.71 -1.88 17.23
CA ALA A 13 -11.13 -1.06 16.16
C ALA A 13 -9.61 -1.06 16.25
N LEU A 14 -8.97 -1.10 15.08
CA LEU A 14 -7.54 -0.92 14.88
C LEU A 14 -7.35 0.24 13.94
N VAL A 15 -6.49 1.20 14.28
CA VAL A 15 -6.06 2.27 13.38
C VAL A 15 -4.63 1.96 12.99
N VAL A 16 -4.38 1.79 11.69
CA VAL A 16 -3.06 1.45 11.15
C VAL A 16 -2.55 2.60 10.28
N ALA A 17 -1.24 2.81 10.28
CA ALA A 17 -0.58 3.89 9.56
C ALA A 17 0.90 3.55 9.31
N GLY A 18 1.59 4.39 8.53
CA GLY A 18 3.04 4.34 8.33
C GLY A 18 3.50 3.48 7.15
N GLU A 19 2.67 2.56 6.67
CA GLU A 19 2.90 1.81 5.44
C GLU A 19 1.59 1.47 4.72
N PRO A 20 1.63 1.24 3.39
CA PRO A 20 0.49 0.68 2.67
C PRO A 20 0.04 -0.64 3.30
N GLY A 21 -1.26 -0.80 3.53
CA GLY A 21 -1.82 -2.01 4.14
C GLY A 21 -3.22 -1.80 4.68
N GLY A 22 -3.47 -0.67 5.36
CA GLY A 22 -4.78 -0.34 5.92
C GLY A 22 -5.90 -0.21 4.86
N ASN A 23 -5.54 0.20 3.64
CA ASN A 23 -6.44 0.25 2.47
C ASN A 23 -6.16 -0.84 1.41
N ILE A 24 -5.23 -1.78 1.67
CA ILE A 24 -5.09 -2.98 0.84
C ILE A 24 -6.08 -4.03 1.36
N GLU A 25 -7.16 -4.27 0.61
CA GLU A 25 -8.30 -5.10 1.05
C GLU A 25 -7.88 -6.44 1.66
N ALA A 26 -7.01 -7.20 0.98
CA ALA A 26 -6.56 -8.50 1.47
C ALA A 26 -5.78 -8.41 2.79
N THR A 27 -4.90 -7.42 2.94
CA THR A 27 -4.15 -7.16 4.18
C THR A 27 -5.09 -6.74 5.30
N LYS A 28 -5.98 -5.80 5.01
CA LYS A 28 -6.99 -5.27 5.92
C LYS A 28 -7.90 -6.38 6.46
N LEU A 29 -8.38 -7.26 5.59
CA LEU A 29 -9.21 -8.42 5.95
C LEU A 29 -8.45 -9.39 6.86
N ARG A 30 -7.19 -9.72 6.53
CA ARG A 30 -6.36 -10.60 7.36
C ARG A 30 -6.16 -10.03 8.77
N ILE A 31 -5.86 -8.74 8.89
CA ILE A 31 -5.71 -8.08 10.19
C ILE A 31 -7.05 -8.07 10.95
N GLY A 32 -8.14 -7.68 10.29
CA GLY A 32 -9.46 -7.59 10.90
C GLY A 32 -9.95 -8.95 11.41
N GLN A 33 -9.75 -10.02 10.64
CA GLN A 33 -10.08 -11.39 11.04
C GLN A 33 -9.24 -11.87 12.21
N ALA A 34 -7.92 -11.59 12.21
CA ALA A 34 -7.04 -11.99 13.31
C ALA A 34 -7.48 -11.38 14.66
N TRP A 35 -7.98 -10.15 14.64
CA TRP A 35 -8.40 -9.42 15.84
C TRP A 35 -9.90 -9.44 16.13
N GLY A 36 -10.73 -9.93 15.20
CA GLY A 36 -12.19 -9.78 15.32
C GLY A 36 -12.64 -8.31 15.37
N ALA A 37 -11.86 -7.40 14.76
CA ALA A 37 -12.00 -5.96 14.89
C ALA A 37 -12.04 -5.26 13.53
N ARG A 38 -12.65 -4.07 13.47
CA ARG A 38 -12.61 -3.23 12.26
C ARG A 38 -11.24 -2.58 12.14
N VAL A 39 -10.68 -2.55 10.94
CA VAL A 39 -9.41 -1.88 10.65
C VAL A 39 -9.69 -0.57 9.93
N PHE A 40 -9.03 0.50 10.34
CA PHE A 40 -9.10 1.83 9.76
C PHE A 40 -7.73 2.23 9.26
N ASP A 41 -7.67 2.72 8.03
CA ASP A 41 -6.45 3.33 7.52
C ASP A 41 -6.33 4.77 8.01
N HIS A 42 -5.11 5.20 8.27
CA HIS A 42 -4.78 6.54 8.69
C HIS A 42 -3.49 6.97 8.01
N TRP A 43 -3.47 8.22 7.54
CA TRP A 43 -2.35 8.77 6.82
C TRP A 43 -1.80 10.04 7.48
N GLY A 44 -0.49 10.15 7.42
CA GLY A 44 0.29 11.29 7.88
C GLY A 44 1.78 11.04 7.71
N MET A 45 2.57 12.04 8.05
CA MET A 45 4.03 11.96 8.02
C MET A 45 4.63 12.79 9.14
N THR A 46 5.88 12.52 9.50
CA THR A 46 6.54 13.18 10.63
C THR A 46 6.58 14.70 10.48
N GLU A 47 6.78 15.19 9.26
CA GLU A 47 6.90 16.60 8.91
C GLU A 47 5.57 17.35 9.05
N ILE A 48 4.44 16.67 8.81
CA ILE A 48 3.13 17.29 8.65
C ILE A 48 2.17 16.95 9.81
N GLY A 49 2.30 15.76 10.36
CA GLY A 49 1.34 15.14 11.27
C GLY A 49 0.29 14.29 10.56
N ALA A 50 -0.76 13.95 11.31
CA ALA A 50 -1.93 13.19 10.88
C ALA A 50 -2.88 14.09 10.08
N LEU A 51 -3.20 13.72 8.83
CA LEU A 51 -4.08 14.50 7.96
C LEU A 51 -5.07 13.65 7.15
N GLY A 52 -4.97 12.33 7.17
CA GLY A 52 -5.87 11.45 6.43
C GLY A 52 -6.48 10.39 7.33
N ILE A 53 -7.77 10.12 7.18
CA ILE A 53 -8.45 9.04 7.89
C ILE A 53 -9.46 8.34 7.00
N GLU A 54 -9.53 7.02 7.11
CA GLU A 54 -10.57 6.26 6.42
C GLU A 54 -11.96 6.58 7.03
N PRO A 55 -12.91 7.05 6.21
CA PRO A 55 -14.27 7.30 6.68
C PRO A 55 -15.06 6.00 6.90
N LEU A 56 -16.01 6.02 7.84
CA LEU A 56 -16.88 4.88 8.12
C LEU A 56 -17.77 4.52 6.93
N GLU A 57 -18.19 5.53 6.19
CA GLU A 57 -19.17 5.51 5.13
C GLU A 57 -18.58 5.14 3.77
N SER A 58 -17.25 5.18 3.64
CA SER A 58 -16.54 4.85 2.39
C SER A 58 -15.23 4.08 2.68
N PRO A 59 -15.32 2.83 3.17
CA PRO A 59 -14.13 1.99 3.37
C PRO A 59 -13.33 1.81 2.08
N GLY A 60 -12.01 1.70 2.17
CA GLY A 60 -11.10 1.64 1.03
C GLY A 60 -10.71 3.01 0.47
N SER A 61 -10.97 4.09 1.21
CA SER A 61 -10.60 5.45 0.84
C SER A 61 -9.97 6.21 2.02
N LEU A 62 -9.41 7.39 1.76
CA LEU A 62 -8.94 8.31 2.80
C LEU A 62 -9.57 9.68 2.60
N ASN A 63 -10.23 10.23 3.62
CA ASN A 63 -10.60 11.64 3.63
C ASN A 63 -9.43 12.47 4.13
N ILE A 64 -9.06 13.49 3.36
CA ILE A 64 -8.09 14.49 3.78
C ILE A 64 -8.77 15.52 4.67
N LEU A 65 -8.12 15.86 5.78
CA LEU A 65 -8.57 16.84 6.75
C LEU A 65 -8.21 18.25 6.26
N GLU A 66 -8.94 18.74 5.25
CA GLU A 66 -8.73 20.06 4.63
C GLU A 66 -9.00 21.24 5.57
N THR A 67 -9.52 20.99 6.77
CA THR A 67 -9.56 22.00 7.85
C THR A 67 -8.17 22.31 8.41
N GLU A 68 -7.21 21.39 8.25
CA GLU A 68 -5.85 21.47 8.81
C GLU A 68 -4.77 21.55 7.71
N CYS A 69 -5.17 21.53 6.43
CA CYS A 69 -4.26 21.59 5.30
C CYS A 69 -4.92 22.10 4.02
N ILE A 70 -4.10 22.54 3.08
CA ILE A 70 -4.48 22.68 1.67
C ILE A 70 -3.83 21.50 0.94
N ALA A 71 -4.64 20.70 0.27
CA ALA A 71 -4.19 19.55 -0.51
C ALA A 71 -4.31 19.84 -2.01
N GLU A 72 -3.30 19.43 -2.78
CA GLU A 72 -3.31 19.50 -4.24
C GLU A 72 -2.85 18.14 -4.79
N ILE A 73 -3.39 17.74 -5.95
CA ILE A 73 -2.94 16.55 -6.66
C ILE A 73 -2.34 17.02 -7.99
N VAL A 74 -1.04 16.81 -8.17
CA VAL A 74 -0.30 17.35 -9.31
C VAL A 74 0.43 16.26 -10.08
N ASN A 75 0.71 16.50 -11.35
CA ASN A 75 1.65 15.67 -12.09
C ASN A 75 3.05 15.83 -11.48
N SER A 76 3.73 14.72 -11.18
CA SER A 76 5.03 14.73 -10.49
C SER A 76 6.16 15.39 -11.26
N ASP A 77 6.05 15.45 -12.59
CA ASP A 77 7.07 15.99 -13.50
C ASP A 77 6.80 17.46 -13.82
N THR A 78 5.57 17.80 -14.18
CA THR A 78 5.20 19.16 -14.59
C THR A 78 4.79 20.05 -13.41
N LEU A 79 4.39 19.45 -12.27
CA LEU A 79 3.82 20.11 -11.10
C LEU A 79 2.52 20.88 -11.36
N GLU A 80 1.89 20.61 -12.51
CA GLU A 80 0.57 21.13 -12.85
C GLU A 80 -0.53 20.25 -12.24
N PRO A 81 -1.69 20.80 -11.85
CA PRO A 81 -2.82 20.02 -11.36
C PRO A 81 -3.26 18.95 -12.36
N VAL A 82 -3.57 17.75 -11.87
CA VAL A 82 -4.14 16.68 -12.69
C VAL A 82 -5.66 16.84 -12.83
N SER A 83 -6.26 16.13 -13.80
CA SER A 83 -7.71 16.11 -13.93
C SER A 83 -8.37 15.37 -12.75
N PRO A 84 -9.62 15.68 -12.37
CA PRO A 84 -10.33 14.93 -11.33
C PRO A 84 -10.33 13.41 -11.60
N GLY A 85 -9.98 12.61 -10.60
CA GLY A 85 -9.83 11.16 -10.69
C GLY A 85 -8.54 10.66 -11.36
N GLU A 86 -7.75 11.53 -11.98
CA GLU A 86 -6.44 11.17 -12.51
C GLU A 86 -5.44 10.98 -11.36
N GLN A 87 -4.49 10.04 -11.54
CA GLN A 87 -3.46 9.79 -10.54
C GLN A 87 -2.41 10.92 -10.56
N GLY A 88 -2.02 11.40 -9.39
CA GLY A 88 -0.93 12.37 -9.24
C GLY A 88 -0.24 12.29 -7.89
N GLU A 89 0.76 13.15 -7.69
CA GLU A 89 1.46 13.33 -6.42
C GLU A 89 0.66 14.25 -5.50
N LEU A 90 0.50 13.83 -4.24
CA LEU A 90 -0.15 14.63 -3.21
C LEU A 90 0.81 15.73 -2.71
N ILE A 91 0.38 16.97 -2.80
CA ILE A 91 1.07 18.14 -2.28
C ILE A 91 0.28 18.67 -1.10
N ILE A 92 0.98 19.01 -0.01
CA ILE A 92 0.36 19.54 1.21
C ILE A 92 0.95 20.88 1.61
N THR A 93 0.08 21.82 1.93
CA THR A 93 0.41 22.98 2.77
C THR A 93 -0.28 22.79 4.11
N ASN A 94 0.47 22.68 5.22
CA ASN A 94 -0.15 22.50 6.53
C ASN A 94 -0.62 23.85 7.11
N LEU A 95 -1.75 23.81 7.82
CA LEU A 95 -2.32 24.99 8.48
C LEU A 95 -2.13 24.86 10.00
N GLY A 96 -2.05 25.99 10.69
CA GLY A 96 -1.97 26.01 12.16
C GLY A 96 -0.65 25.50 12.79
N ARG A 97 0.34 25.07 12.00
CA ARG A 97 1.62 24.50 12.48
C ARG A 97 2.74 25.56 12.53
N ILE A 98 2.68 26.47 13.50
CA ILE A 98 3.61 27.62 13.61
C ILE A 98 5.09 27.18 13.75
N GLY A 99 5.36 26.06 14.42
CA GLY A 99 6.73 25.59 14.64
C GLY A 99 7.37 24.85 13.46
N SER A 100 6.58 24.42 12.48
CA SER A 100 7.05 23.72 11.27
C SER A 100 6.06 23.92 10.12
N PRO A 101 5.92 25.16 9.61
CA PRO A 101 5.05 25.43 8.49
C PRO A 101 5.66 24.85 7.22
N LEU A 102 4.87 24.08 6.49
CA LEU A 102 5.21 23.50 5.21
C LEU A 102 4.30 24.08 4.15
N ILE A 103 4.89 24.61 3.08
CA ILE A 103 4.18 25.24 1.96
C ILE A 103 4.46 24.42 0.71
N ARG A 104 3.40 23.91 0.07
CA ARG A 104 3.46 23.04 -1.10
C ARG A 104 4.50 21.91 -0.95
N TYR A 105 4.49 21.25 0.20
CA TYR A 105 5.39 20.15 0.47
C TYR A 105 5.05 18.94 -0.40
N ARG A 106 6.06 18.47 -1.13
CA ARG A 106 6.01 17.26 -1.94
C ARG A 106 6.07 16.03 -1.04
N THR A 107 4.93 15.37 -0.87
CA THR A 107 4.85 14.18 -0.01
C THR A 107 5.57 12.97 -0.64
N GLY A 108 5.69 12.96 -1.97
CA GLY A 108 6.08 11.79 -2.75
C GLY A 108 5.02 10.69 -2.78
N ASP A 109 3.86 10.89 -2.16
CA ASP A 109 2.77 9.91 -2.13
C ASP A 109 1.89 10.08 -3.38
N LEU A 110 1.54 8.97 -4.03
CA LEU A 110 0.66 8.94 -5.18
C LEU A 110 -0.76 8.61 -4.79
N VAL A 111 -1.71 9.38 -5.33
CA VAL A 111 -3.12 9.35 -4.96
C VAL A 111 -3.99 9.59 -6.18
N SER A 112 -5.28 9.28 -6.07
CA SER A 112 -6.31 9.62 -7.05
C SER A 112 -7.57 10.07 -6.31
N GLU A 113 -8.18 11.14 -6.77
CA GLU A 113 -9.42 11.68 -6.20
C GLU A 113 -10.61 10.75 -6.48
N ASP A 114 -11.39 10.44 -5.45
CA ASP A 114 -12.70 9.84 -5.59
C ASP A 114 -13.76 10.91 -5.89
N THR A 115 -14.09 11.07 -7.17
CA THR A 115 -15.06 12.06 -7.66
C THR A 115 -16.52 11.65 -7.43
N SER A 116 -16.78 10.48 -6.82
CA SER A 116 -18.16 10.07 -6.52
C SER A 116 -18.75 10.90 -5.38
N PRO A 117 -20.07 11.07 -5.30
CA PRO A 117 -20.71 11.73 -4.17
C PRO A 117 -20.35 11.04 -2.85
N CYS A 118 -19.93 11.82 -1.85
CA CYS A 118 -19.65 11.27 -0.52
C CYS A 118 -20.95 10.79 0.14
N PRO A 119 -21.07 9.53 0.59
CA PRO A 119 -22.28 9.03 1.25
C PRO A 119 -22.64 9.79 2.53
N SER A 120 -21.66 10.43 3.18
CA SER A 120 -21.87 11.25 4.39
C SER A 120 -22.30 12.70 4.08
N GLY A 121 -22.28 13.11 2.81
CA GLY A 121 -22.51 14.49 2.38
C GLY A 121 -21.36 15.46 2.67
N ARG A 122 -20.25 15.00 3.27
CA ARG A 122 -19.06 15.83 3.48
C ARG A 122 -18.36 16.11 2.15
N ALA A 123 -18.02 17.37 1.91
CA ALA A 123 -17.25 17.81 0.75
C ALA A 123 -15.77 17.94 1.10
N LEU A 124 -15.17 16.84 1.59
CA LEU A 124 -13.72 16.75 1.78
C LEU A 124 -13.13 15.99 0.60
N LEU A 125 -11.90 16.34 0.20
CA LEU A 125 -11.10 15.55 -0.71
C LEU A 125 -11.00 14.12 -0.19
N ARG A 126 -11.46 13.17 -1.00
CA ARG A 126 -11.42 11.75 -0.71
C ARG A 126 -10.51 11.07 -1.72
N LEU A 127 -9.58 10.25 -1.23
CA LEU A 127 -8.61 9.54 -2.04
C LEU A 127 -9.05 8.09 -2.22
N GLN A 128 -9.34 7.70 -3.46
CA GLN A 128 -9.73 6.33 -3.78
C GLN A 128 -8.53 5.39 -3.61
N GLY A 129 -8.70 4.30 -2.85
CA GLY A 129 -7.61 3.37 -2.55
C GLY A 129 -6.58 3.90 -1.54
N GLY A 130 -6.80 5.09 -0.98
CA GLY A 130 -5.89 5.73 -0.03
C GLY A 130 -4.59 6.18 -0.70
N ILE A 131 -3.45 5.89 -0.05
CA ILE A 131 -2.13 6.12 -0.66
C ILE A 131 -1.79 4.92 -1.53
N LEU A 132 -1.72 5.16 -2.84
CA LEU A 132 -1.51 4.11 -3.84
C LEU A 132 -0.07 3.61 -3.85
N GLY A 133 0.87 4.45 -3.46
CA GLY A 133 2.30 4.14 -3.41
C GLY A 133 3.12 5.40 -3.31
N ARG A 134 4.43 5.26 -3.53
CA ARG A 134 5.34 6.39 -3.57
C ARG A 134 5.87 6.61 -4.98
N ALA A 135 6.02 7.87 -5.37
CA ALA A 135 6.57 8.27 -6.65
C ALA A 135 8.03 7.81 -6.82
N ASP A 136 8.82 7.84 -5.74
CA ASP A 136 10.23 7.39 -5.72
C ASP A 136 10.38 5.85 -5.66
N ASP A 137 9.40 5.13 -5.08
CA ASP A 137 9.41 3.67 -5.04
C ASP A 137 8.94 3.01 -6.34
N MET A 138 8.28 3.76 -7.24
CA MET A 138 7.83 3.25 -8.53
C MET A 138 8.98 2.61 -9.32
N VAL A 139 8.70 1.48 -9.97
CA VAL A 139 9.62 0.88 -10.95
C VAL A 139 8.91 0.66 -12.27
N ILE A 140 9.63 0.88 -13.37
CA ILE A 140 9.13 0.61 -14.72
C ILE A 140 9.60 -0.78 -15.12
N ILE A 141 8.69 -1.75 -15.14
CA ILE A 141 9.00 -3.12 -15.59
C ILE A 141 8.36 -3.34 -16.96
N ARG A 142 9.20 -3.45 -17.99
CA ARG A 142 8.76 -3.70 -19.38
C ARG A 142 7.70 -2.70 -19.86
N GLY A 143 7.88 -1.42 -19.52
CA GLY A 143 6.97 -0.33 -19.89
C GLY A 143 5.72 -0.18 -19.02
N ASN A 144 5.56 -0.99 -17.96
CA ASN A 144 4.48 -0.84 -17.00
C ASN A 144 4.98 -0.15 -15.73
N ASN A 145 4.22 0.82 -15.22
CA ASN A 145 4.46 1.42 -13.90
C ASN A 145 3.99 0.44 -12.83
N VAL A 146 4.92 -0.02 -11.98
CA VAL A 146 4.64 -1.00 -10.94
C VAL A 146 5.00 -0.43 -9.59
N PHE A 147 4.01 -0.41 -8.69
CA PHE A 147 4.19 -0.03 -7.30
C PHE A 147 4.34 -1.29 -6.42
N PRO A 148 5.21 -1.25 -5.40
CA PRO A 148 5.31 -2.36 -4.43
C PRO A 148 3.96 -2.73 -3.79
N SER A 149 3.12 -1.74 -3.51
CA SER A 149 1.75 -1.90 -2.99
C SER A 149 0.83 -2.71 -3.94
N SER A 150 0.97 -2.54 -5.25
CA SER A 150 0.19 -3.30 -6.24
C SER A 150 0.58 -4.79 -6.23
N LEU A 151 1.88 -5.08 -6.08
CA LEU A 151 2.36 -6.46 -5.91
C LEU A 151 1.90 -7.04 -4.58
N GLU A 152 1.97 -6.26 -3.50
CA GLU A 152 1.45 -6.67 -2.19
C GLU A 152 -0.05 -7.03 -2.29
N ALA A 153 -0.86 -6.18 -2.91
CA ALA A 153 -2.28 -6.41 -3.09
C ALA A 153 -2.59 -7.73 -3.81
N ILE A 154 -1.72 -8.16 -4.75
CA ILE A 154 -1.83 -9.47 -5.42
C ILE A 154 -1.37 -10.59 -4.50
N LEU A 155 -0.17 -10.49 -3.94
CA LEU A 155 0.43 -11.57 -3.16
C LEU A 155 -0.39 -11.87 -1.90
N ARG A 156 -1.00 -10.86 -1.28
CA ARG A 156 -1.81 -11.01 -0.07
C ARG A 156 -3.14 -11.72 -0.29
N THR A 157 -3.62 -11.88 -1.54
CA THR A 157 -4.83 -12.69 -1.82
C THR A 157 -4.57 -14.19 -1.70
N PHE A 158 -3.30 -14.62 -1.66
CA PHE A 158 -2.93 -16.01 -1.48
C PHE A 158 -2.67 -16.27 0.02
N ASP A 159 -3.60 -16.96 0.67
CA ASP A 159 -3.47 -17.44 2.05
C ASP A 159 -2.30 -18.42 2.24
N ARG A 160 -1.91 -19.09 1.16
CA ARG A 160 -0.76 -20.00 1.02
C ARG A 160 0.61 -19.31 1.08
N ILE A 161 0.67 -17.98 1.14
CA ILE A 161 1.91 -17.20 1.26
C ILE A 161 2.04 -16.67 2.69
N ALA A 162 3.10 -17.10 3.38
CA ALA A 162 3.44 -16.66 4.73
C ALA A 162 4.16 -15.29 4.70
N GLU A 163 5.16 -15.14 3.83
CA GLU A 163 5.91 -13.90 3.62
C GLU A 163 6.46 -13.85 2.19
N TYR A 164 6.86 -12.67 1.73
CA TYR A 164 7.47 -12.50 0.41
C TYR A 164 8.57 -11.44 0.39
N ARG A 165 9.45 -11.55 -0.60
CA ARG A 165 10.48 -10.56 -0.92
C ARG A 165 10.46 -10.27 -2.42
N ILE A 166 10.56 -9.00 -2.77
CA ILE A 166 10.61 -8.52 -4.15
C ILE A 166 11.96 -7.83 -4.36
N GLU A 167 12.69 -8.30 -5.35
CA GLU A 167 13.97 -7.73 -5.77
C GLU A 167 13.85 -7.25 -7.21
N VAL A 168 14.30 -6.02 -7.44
CA VAL A 168 14.39 -5.43 -8.77
C VAL A 168 15.86 -5.14 -9.06
N ARG A 169 16.32 -5.63 -10.21
CA ARG A 169 17.71 -5.50 -10.68
C ARG A 169 17.74 -5.20 -12.18
N THR A 170 18.76 -4.48 -12.62
CA THR A 170 18.95 -4.15 -14.03
C THR A 170 19.88 -5.17 -14.67
N ILE A 171 19.35 -5.99 -15.59
CA ILE A 171 20.13 -6.95 -16.36
C ILE A 171 20.15 -6.49 -17.82
N ARG A 172 21.34 -6.15 -18.34
CA ARG A 172 21.53 -5.71 -19.74
C ARG A 172 20.56 -4.59 -20.13
N SER A 173 20.47 -3.56 -19.29
CA SER A 173 19.59 -2.39 -19.46
C SER A 173 18.09 -2.67 -19.39
N MET A 174 17.68 -3.87 -18.96
CA MET A 174 16.28 -4.20 -18.69
C MET A 174 16.05 -4.44 -17.21
N GLN A 175 14.98 -3.84 -16.68
CA GLN A 175 14.52 -4.09 -15.33
C GLN A 175 13.97 -5.51 -15.22
N HIS A 176 14.52 -6.26 -14.27
CA HIS A 176 14.15 -7.64 -13.99
C HIS A 176 13.63 -7.74 -12.56
N MET A 177 12.40 -8.23 -12.40
CA MET A 177 11.76 -8.42 -11.10
C MET A 177 11.79 -9.89 -10.70
N LYS A 178 12.38 -10.17 -9.54
CA LYS A 178 12.35 -11.47 -8.87
C LYS A 178 11.45 -11.38 -7.63
N ILE A 179 10.57 -12.35 -7.47
CA ILE A 179 9.66 -12.44 -6.33
C ILE A 179 9.89 -13.79 -5.66
N GLU A 180 10.32 -13.74 -4.41
CA GLU A 180 10.51 -14.91 -3.57
C GLU A 180 9.32 -15.07 -2.64
N LEU A 181 8.73 -16.25 -2.67
CA LEU A 181 7.56 -16.60 -1.87
C LEU A 181 7.96 -17.58 -0.77
N GLU A 182 7.63 -17.25 0.47
CA GLU A 182 7.69 -18.19 1.58
C GLU A 182 6.32 -18.86 1.71
N PRO A 183 6.18 -20.16 1.36
CA PRO A 183 4.91 -20.85 1.45
C PRO A 183 4.54 -21.13 2.91
N THR A 184 3.24 -21.21 3.21
CA THR A 184 2.77 -21.80 4.47
C THR A 184 3.11 -23.29 4.53
N ASP A 185 3.15 -23.87 5.74
CA ASP A 185 3.43 -25.31 5.94
C ASP A 185 2.50 -26.21 5.11
N SER A 186 1.22 -25.83 5.00
CA SER A 186 0.22 -26.55 4.19
C SER A 186 0.46 -26.42 2.68
N ALA A 187 1.08 -25.33 2.22
CA ALA A 187 1.35 -25.06 0.82
C ALA A 187 2.72 -25.59 0.36
N ALA A 188 3.63 -25.90 1.29
CA ALA A 188 4.98 -26.41 1.01
C ALA A 188 4.99 -27.75 0.25
N ALA A 189 3.88 -28.50 0.25
CA ALA A 189 3.74 -29.76 -0.47
C ALA A 189 3.67 -29.61 -2.00
N ASP A 190 3.22 -28.46 -2.53
CA ASP A 190 3.24 -28.16 -3.97
C ASP A 190 3.62 -26.70 -4.25
N PRO A 191 4.92 -26.37 -4.14
CA PRO A 191 5.42 -25.01 -4.37
C PRO A 191 5.29 -24.59 -5.84
N GLN A 192 5.37 -25.55 -6.78
CA GLN A 192 5.31 -25.24 -8.21
C GLN A 192 3.93 -24.75 -8.62
N ARG A 193 2.87 -25.30 -8.05
CA ARG A 193 1.52 -24.79 -8.27
C ARG A 193 1.36 -23.36 -7.76
N LEU A 194 1.87 -23.05 -6.57
CA LEU A 194 1.83 -21.70 -6.02
C LEU A 194 2.56 -20.71 -6.93
N VAL A 195 3.77 -21.06 -7.41
CA VAL A 195 4.54 -20.26 -8.37
C VAL A 195 3.74 -19.98 -9.63
N ARG A 196 3.11 -21.01 -10.24
CA ARG A 196 2.29 -20.83 -11.44
C ARG A 196 1.09 -19.91 -11.21
N GLU A 197 0.36 -20.11 -10.13
CA GLU A 197 -0.83 -19.32 -9.78
C GLU A 197 -0.49 -17.85 -9.55
N VAL A 198 0.58 -17.56 -8.79
CA VAL A 198 1.06 -16.20 -8.54
C VAL A 198 1.58 -15.54 -9.82
N SER A 199 2.35 -16.28 -10.62
CA SER A 199 2.86 -15.77 -11.90
C SER A 199 1.73 -15.40 -12.85
N HIS A 200 0.67 -16.22 -12.88
CA HIS A 200 -0.53 -15.94 -13.66
C HIS A 200 -1.26 -14.69 -13.17
N ALA A 201 -1.47 -14.55 -11.86
CA ALA A 201 -2.14 -13.39 -11.28
C ALA A 201 -1.38 -12.06 -11.51
N ILE A 202 -0.04 -12.09 -11.43
CA ILE A 202 0.80 -10.93 -11.76
C ILE A 202 0.66 -10.56 -13.23
N LYS A 203 0.72 -11.56 -14.13
CA LYS A 203 0.56 -11.33 -15.57
C LYS A 203 -0.81 -10.75 -15.90
N ASP A 204 -1.86 -11.30 -15.31
CA ASP A 204 -3.25 -10.89 -15.54
C ASP A 204 -3.53 -9.46 -15.07
N LYS A 205 -3.05 -9.10 -13.86
CA LYS A 205 -3.35 -7.78 -13.27
C LYS A 205 -2.36 -6.68 -13.67
N LEU A 206 -1.09 -7.01 -13.89
CA LEU A 206 -0.03 -6.02 -14.13
C LEU A 206 0.56 -6.08 -15.54
N ASN A 207 0.09 -6.99 -16.40
CA ASN A 207 0.50 -7.11 -17.81
C ASN A 207 2.01 -7.33 -18.04
N PHE A 208 2.73 -7.93 -17.08
CA PHE A 208 4.12 -8.35 -17.27
C PHE A 208 4.43 -9.68 -16.57
N ASN A 209 5.56 -10.30 -16.93
CA ASN A 209 6.03 -11.53 -16.27
C ASN A 209 7.16 -11.20 -15.28
N ALA A 210 7.05 -11.70 -14.06
CA ALA A 210 8.10 -11.67 -13.04
C ALA A 210 8.74 -13.07 -12.89
N GLU A 211 10.00 -13.14 -12.45
CA GLU A 211 10.62 -14.39 -12.00
C GLU A 211 10.08 -14.72 -10.61
N VAL A 212 9.16 -15.68 -10.52
CA VAL A 212 8.59 -16.10 -9.23
C VAL A 212 9.24 -17.40 -8.78
N VAL A 213 9.77 -17.43 -7.56
CA VAL A 213 10.40 -18.61 -6.95
C VAL A 213 9.90 -18.81 -5.52
N THR A 214 10.10 -20.00 -4.97
CA THR A 214 9.82 -20.27 -3.55
C THR A 214 11.11 -20.40 -2.76
N VAL A 215 11.06 -20.01 -1.49
CA VAL A 215 12.12 -20.22 -0.50
C VAL A 215 11.60 -21.12 0.62
N ALA A 216 12.51 -21.62 1.47
CA ALA A 216 12.12 -22.46 2.59
C ALA A 216 11.25 -21.68 3.61
N PRO A 217 10.28 -22.32 4.28
CA PRO A 217 9.56 -21.71 5.40
C PRO A 217 10.53 -21.16 6.46
N GLY A 218 10.26 -19.96 6.95
CA GLY A 218 11.10 -19.22 7.90
C GLY A 218 12.36 -18.57 7.30
N ALA A 219 12.60 -18.66 5.98
CA ALA A 219 13.81 -18.10 5.36
C ALA A 219 13.79 -16.57 5.22
N LEU A 220 12.62 -15.93 5.16
CA LEU A 220 12.53 -14.48 5.00
C LEU A 220 12.43 -13.77 6.36
N PRO A 221 13.06 -12.59 6.51
CA PRO A 221 13.01 -11.83 7.75
C PRO A 221 11.58 -11.39 8.09
N ARG A 222 11.29 -11.27 9.38
CA ARG A 222 10.06 -10.67 9.90
C ARG A 222 10.37 -9.27 10.45
N PHE A 223 9.38 -8.39 10.37
CA PHE A 223 9.53 -6.98 10.75
C PHE A 223 8.54 -6.64 11.87
N GLU A 224 9.01 -5.92 12.88
CA GLU A 224 8.16 -5.39 13.97
C GLU A 224 7.58 -4.02 13.64
N LEU A 225 8.22 -3.29 12.72
CA LEU A 225 7.82 -1.99 12.20
C LEU A 225 7.54 -2.10 10.69
N LYS A 226 7.80 -1.03 9.92
CA LYS A 226 7.62 -1.00 8.47
C LYS A 226 8.30 -2.20 7.80
N GLY A 227 7.51 -2.97 7.04
CA GLY A 227 7.98 -4.13 6.31
C GLY A 227 8.89 -3.74 5.17
N ARG A 228 10.14 -4.20 5.19
CA ARG A 228 11.08 -3.98 4.09
C ARG A 228 11.09 -5.20 3.17
N ARG A 229 10.10 -5.27 2.28
CA ARG A 229 9.92 -6.40 1.34
C ARG A 229 10.43 -6.11 -0.06
N PHE A 230 10.61 -4.84 -0.41
CA PHE A 230 11.01 -4.40 -1.74
C PHE A 230 12.44 -3.87 -1.74
N PHE A 231 13.27 -4.37 -2.66
CA PHE A 231 14.68 -4.02 -2.78
C PHE A 231 14.99 -3.66 -4.24
N LYS A 232 15.48 -2.43 -4.47
CA LYS A 232 16.20 -2.06 -5.69
C LYS A 232 17.68 -2.39 -5.44
N LEU A 233 18.26 -3.30 -6.22
CA LEU A 233 19.63 -3.82 -6.02
C LEU A 233 20.70 -3.08 -6.84
N ASP A 234 20.30 -2.03 -7.55
CA ASP A 234 21.16 -1.19 -8.39
C ASP A 234 21.46 0.16 -7.72
#